data_AF-H0F7V7-F1
#
_entry.id   AF-H0F7V7-F1
#
_cell.length_a   1.000
_cell.length_b   1.000
_cell.length_c   1.000
_cell.angle_alpha   90.00
_cell.angle_beta   90.00
_cell.angle_gamma   90.00
#
_symmetry.space_group_name_H-M   'P 1'
#
loop_
_entity.id
_entity.type
_entity.pdbx_description
1 polymer ?
#
loop_
_entity_poly.entity_id
_entity_poly.type
_entity_poly.pdbx_seq_one_letter_code
_entity_poly.pdbx_strand_id
1 'polypeptide(L)'
;MPDTAIERSEFGEALYQRMEALPSSRRLTPEQLEVVYALAYAQVAQEQYAQALPMFAFLAQYGPSRKHYLVGLGVCLQMLGRADEAINIYSLVLTLYPDSLPTALRVAECQLALRQMDQARRTLELLCTPGTPDDVRLRAGALLQLSSREAAS
;
A
#
# COMPACT_ATOMS: atom_id res chain seq x y z
N MET A 1 11.29 11.17 -29.49
CA MET A 1 10.09 10.60 -28.84
C MET A 1 10.33 10.65 -27.35
N PRO A 2 9.52 11.32 -26.53
CA PRO A 2 9.81 11.40 -25.11
C PRO A 2 9.38 10.08 -24.46
N ASP A 3 10.37 9.43 -23.87
CA ASP A 3 10.26 8.23 -23.04
C ASP A 3 9.51 8.62 -21.76
N THR A 4 8.21 8.33 -21.71
CA THR A 4 7.39 8.58 -20.51
C THR A 4 7.63 7.48 -19.48
N ALA A 5 8.87 7.40 -19.00
CA ALA A 5 9.19 6.64 -17.79
C ALA A 5 8.73 7.49 -16.60
N ILE A 6 7.72 7.02 -15.89
CA ILE A 6 7.34 7.61 -14.59
C ILE A 6 8.58 7.46 -13.68
N GLU A 7 9.21 8.59 -13.34
CA GLU A 7 10.38 8.61 -12.46
C GLU A 7 10.02 7.91 -11.14
N ARG A 8 10.82 6.90 -10.77
CA ARG A 8 10.65 6.20 -9.51
C ARG A 8 11.04 7.17 -8.39
N SER A 9 10.28 7.16 -7.29
CA SER A 9 10.66 7.94 -6.11
C SER A 9 12.03 7.48 -5.61
N GLU A 10 12.75 8.35 -4.90
CA GLU A 10 14.08 8.05 -4.35
C GLU A 10 14.09 6.76 -3.50
N PHE A 11 12.98 6.50 -2.80
CA PHE A 11 12.76 5.25 -2.07
C PHE A 11 12.54 4.04 -3.01
N GLY A 12 11.78 4.21 -4.09
CA GLY A 12 11.59 3.20 -5.13
C GLY A 12 12.89 2.85 -5.86
N GLU A 13 13.75 3.84 -6.11
CA GLU A 13 15.09 3.68 -6.69
C GLU A 13 16.00 2.90 -5.73
N ALA A 14 16.02 3.29 -4.45
CA ALA A 14 16.82 2.63 -3.41
C ALA A 14 16.38 1.19 -3.14
N LEU A 15 15.07 0.90 -3.22
CA LEU A 15 14.54 -0.45 -3.19
C LEU A 15 15.00 -1.24 -4.43
N TYR A 16 14.84 -0.69 -5.63
CA TYR A 16 15.24 -1.35 -6.87
C TYR A 16 16.73 -1.74 -6.87
N GLN A 17 17.62 -0.82 -6.49
CA GLN A 17 19.06 -1.11 -6.43
C GLN A 17 19.42 -2.14 -5.36
N ARG A 18 18.80 -2.07 -4.17
CA ARG A 18 18.98 -3.09 -3.13
C ARG A 18 18.53 -4.48 -3.59
N MET A 19 17.55 -4.53 -4.47
CA MET A 19 17.02 -5.75 -5.04
C MET A 19 17.89 -6.32 -6.16
N GLU A 20 18.41 -5.46 -7.03
CA GLU A 20 19.33 -5.85 -8.11
C GLU A 20 20.67 -6.37 -7.56
N ALA A 21 21.12 -5.82 -6.43
CA ALA A 21 22.39 -6.18 -5.79
C ALA A 21 22.36 -7.49 -4.99
N LEU A 22 21.22 -8.18 -4.84
CA LEU A 22 21.11 -9.40 -4.04
C LEU A 22 21.61 -10.65 -4.81
N PRO A 23 22.72 -11.32 -4.39
CA PRO A 23 23.33 -12.44 -5.13
C PRO A 23 22.55 -13.77 -5.05
N SER A 24 21.23 -13.75 -4.82
CA SER A 24 20.45 -14.93 -4.36
C SER A 24 19.08 -15.12 -5.01
N SER A 25 18.78 -14.42 -6.11
CA SER A 25 17.50 -14.49 -6.87
C SER A 25 17.14 -15.88 -7.45
N ARG A 26 17.82 -16.97 -7.03
CA ARG A 26 17.56 -18.37 -7.40
C ARG A 26 17.13 -19.29 -6.25
N ARG A 27 16.90 -18.81 -5.02
CA ARG A 27 16.75 -19.72 -3.85
C ARG A 27 15.34 -20.12 -3.43
N LEU A 28 14.28 -19.40 -3.85
CA LEU A 28 12.91 -19.78 -3.50
C LEU A 28 12.01 -19.79 -4.74
N THR A 29 11.21 -20.85 -4.87
CA THR A 29 10.23 -20.94 -5.93
C THR A 29 9.02 -20.03 -5.62
N PRO A 30 8.26 -19.61 -6.65
CA PRO A 30 6.99 -18.90 -6.45
C PRO A 30 6.07 -19.58 -5.44
N GLU A 31 6.00 -20.91 -5.45
CA GLU A 31 5.15 -21.69 -4.54
C GLU A 31 5.61 -21.58 -3.09
N GLN A 32 6.92 -21.57 -2.85
CA GLN A 32 7.48 -21.37 -1.51
C GLN A 32 7.18 -19.96 -0.99
N LEU A 33 7.21 -18.94 -1.87
CA LEU A 33 6.83 -17.58 -1.49
C LEU A 33 5.32 -17.49 -1.19
N GLU A 34 4.46 -18.20 -1.92
CA GLU A 34 3.02 -18.23 -1.61
C GLU A 34 2.72 -18.93 -0.27
N VAL A 35 3.51 -19.93 0.14
CA VAL A 35 3.39 -20.51 1.49
C VAL A 35 3.75 -19.49 2.57
N VAL A 36 4.83 -18.72 2.38
CA VAL A 36 5.22 -17.64 3.30
C VAL A 36 4.14 -16.55 3.33
N TYR A 37 3.54 -16.22 2.18
CA TYR A 37 2.41 -15.30 2.10
C TYR A 37 1.20 -15.80 2.88
N ALA A 38 0.82 -17.06 2.73
CA ALA A 38 -0.32 -17.63 3.45
C ALA A 38 -0.11 -17.56 4.98
N LEU A 39 1.12 -17.82 5.46
CA LEU A 39 1.48 -17.68 6.87
C LEU A 39 1.40 -16.22 7.35
N ALA A 40 1.97 -15.29 6.59
CA ALA A 40 1.95 -13.87 6.93
C ALA A 40 0.50 -13.32 6.93
N TYR A 41 -0.32 -13.74 5.96
CA TYR A 41 -1.73 -13.39 5.88
C TYR A 41 -2.53 -13.94 7.07
N ALA A 42 -2.26 -15.19 7.48
CA ALA A 42 -2.90 -15.78 8.66
C ALA A 42 -2.56 -15.01 9.95
N GLN A 43 -1.35 -14.46 10.05
CA GLN A 43 -0.99 -13.58 11.17
C GLN A 43 -1.68 -12.22 11.10
N VAL A 44 -1.82 -11.62 9.92
CA VAL A 44 -2.62 -10.40 9.72
C VAL A 44 -4.08 -10.61 10.12
N ALA A 45 -4.66 -11.76 9.78
CA ALA A 45 -6.02 -12.13 10.17
C ALA A 45 -6.18 -12.31 11.69
N GLN A 46 -5.08 -12.59 12.40
CA GLN A 46 -5.02 -12.66 13.86
C GLN A 46 -4.57 -11.33 14.49
N GLU A 47 -4.51 -10.24 13.71
CA GLU A 47 -4.06 -8.90 14.14
C GLU A 47 -2.61 -8.87 14.65
N GLN A 48 -1.81 -9.89 14.32
CA GLN A 48 -0.40 -10.00 14.71
C GLN A 48 0.51 -9.26 13.71
N TYR A 49 0.24 -7.98 13.49
CA TYR A 49 0.90 -7.17 12.45
C TYR A 49 2.43 -7.06 12.64
N ALA A 50 2.91 -7.00 13.89
CA ALA A 50 4.34 -6.94 14.18
C ALA A 50 5.09 -8.21 13.75
N GLN A 51 4.43 -9.38 13.82
CA GLN A 51 5.01 -10.66 13.39
C GLN A 51 4.91 -10.84 11.88
N ALA A 52 3.83 -10.34 11.27
CA ALA A 52 3.61 -10.43 9.83
C ALA A 52 4.52 -9.49 9.04
N LEU A 53 4.86 -8.33 9.60
CA LEU A 53 5.67 -7.31 8.96
C LEU A 53 6.99 -7.83 8.35
N PRO A 54 7.87 -8.53 9.09
CA PRO A 54 9.12 -9.04 8.52
C PRO A 54 8.90 -10.06 7.40
N MET A 55 7.82 -10.84 7.44
CA MET A 55 7.49 -11.78 6.37
C MET A 55 7.02 -11.06 5.11
N PHE A 56 6.17 -10.04 5.23
CA PHE A 56 5.77 -9.24 4.07
C PHE A 56 6.93 -8.42 3.50
N ALA A 57 7.83 -7.91 4.34
CA ALA A 57 9.04 -7.23 3.89
C ALA A 57 9.95 -8.18 3.08
N PHE A 58 10.12 -9.41 3.58
CA PHE A 58 10.81 -10.47 2.85
C PHE A 58 10.14 -10.78 1.50
N LEU A 59 8.82 -10.98 1.49
CA LEU A 59 8.06 -11.24 0.27
C LEU A 59 8.18 -10.10 -0.75
N ALA A 60 8.10 -8.85 -0.30
CA ALA A 60 8.27 -7.68 -1.16
C ALA A 60 9.69 -7.60 -1.77
N GLN A 61 10.71 -8.03 -1.04
CA GLN A 61 12.08 -8.11 -1.55
C GLN A 61 12.27 -9.21 -2.61
N TYR A 62 11.48 -10.29 -2.56
CA TYR A 62 11.57 -11.38 -3.56
C TYR A 62 10.60 -11.22 -4.73
N GLY A 63 9.47 -10.53 -4.51
CA GLY A 63 8.43 -10.27 -5.51
C GLY A 63 8.02 -8.80 -5.48
N PRO A 64 8.88 -7.87 -5.92
CA PRO A 64 8.64 -6.43 -5.80
C PRO A 64 7.47 -5.94 -6.62
N SER A 65 7.12 -6.68 -7.68
CA SER A 65 5.99 -6.37 -8.52
C SER A 65 4.72 -7.05 -8.04
N ARG A 66 4.77 -7.98 -7.07
CA ARG A 66 3.57 -8.70 -6.64
C ARG A 66 2.70 -7.82 -5.74
N LYS A 67 1.61 -7.33 -6.31
CA LYS A 67 0.63 -6.45 -5.66
C LYS A 67 0.26 -6.91 -4.24
N HIS A 68 -0.09 -8.18 -4.06
CA HIS A 68 -0.56 -8.70 -2.76
C HIS A 68 0.53 -8.70 -1.69
N TYR A 69 1.81 -8.84 -2.05
CA TYR A 69 2.91 -8.74 -1.10
C TYR A 69 3.13 -7.30 -0.63
N LEU A 70 3.14 -6.36 -1.57
CA LEU A 70 3.27 -4.94 -1.26
C LEU A 70 2.07 -4.42 -0.46
N VAL A 71 0.85 -4.80 -0.83
CA VAL A 71 -0.36 -4.43 -0.08
C VAL A 71 -0.31 -5.00 1.33
N GLY A 72 0.09 -6.27 1.52
CA GLY A 72 0.24 -6.86 2.83
C GLY A 72 1.28 -6.14 3.70
N LEU A 73 2.42 -5.73 3.10
CA LEU A 73 3.43 -4.91 3.77
C LEU A 73 2.86 -3.55 4.21
N GLY A 74 2.18 -2.85 3.30
CA GLY A 74 1.53 -1.56 3.60
C GLY A 74 0.48 -1.68 4.70
N VAL A 75 -0.32 -2.76 4.71
CA VAL A 75 -1.31 -3.03 5.76
C VAL A 75 -0.65 -3.22 7.11
N CYS A 76 0.43 -4.01 7.18
CA CYS A 76 1.16 -4.20 8.43
C CYS A 76 1.71 -2.88 8.97
N LEU A 77 2.31 -2.05 8.10
CA LEU A 77 2.83 -0.73 8.49
C LEU A 77 1.71 0.20 8.98
N GLN A 78 0.59 0.26 8.25
CA GLN A 78 -0.58 1.07 8.61
C GLN A 78 -1.11 0.68 10.00
N MET A 79 -1.31 -0.62 10.24
CA MET A 79 -1.86 -1.11 11.51
C MET A 79 -0.90 -0.96 12.69
N LEU A 80 0.42 -0.85 12.43
CA LEU A 80 1.43 -0.54 13.44
C LEU A 80 1.62 0.97 13.67
N GLY A 81 0.77 1.82 13.07
CA GLY A 81 0.84 3.28 13.19
C GLY A 81 1.93 3.95 12.37
N ARG A 82 2.64 3.20 11.52
CA ARG A 82 3.71 3.69 10.61
C ARG A 82 3.08 4.14 9.29
N ALA A 83 2.16 5.09 9.38
CA ALA A 83 1.30 5.51 8.27
C ALA A 83 2.06 6.21 7.14
N ASP A 84 3.16 6.90 7.45
CA ASP A 84 4.07 7.51 6.49
C ASP A 84 4.76 6.45 5.60
N GLU A 85 5.30 5.40 6.21
CA GLU A 85 5.90 4.29 5.48
C GLU A 85 4.86 3.50 4.69
N ALA A 86 3.66 3.33 5.25
CA ALA A 86 2.54 2.69 4.55
C ALA A 86 2.18 3.45 3.27
N ILE A 87 2.11 4.79 3.31
CA ILE A 87 1.87 5.63 2.13
C ILE A 87 2.95 5.41 1.06
N ASN A 88 4.22 5.31 1.44
CA ASN A 88 5.30 5.05 0.48
C ASN A 88 5.12 3.71 -0.23
N ILE A 89 4.78 2.65 0.51
CA ILE A 89 4.53 1.32 -0.05
C ILE A 89 3.27 1.30 -0.93
N TYR A 90 2.17 1.93 -0.48
CA TYR A 90 0.95 2.01 -1.27
C TYR A 90 1.12 2.88 -2.52
N SER A 91 1.94 3.93 -2.48
CA SER A 91 2.27 4.74 -3.64
C SER A 91 3.00 3.91 -4.70
N LEU A 92 3.94 3.04 -4.29
CA LEU A 92 4.57 2.08 -5.19
C LEU A 92 3.53 1.13 -5.82
N VAL A 93 2.57 0.63 -5.03
CA VAL A 93 1.48 -0.20 -5.57
C VAL A 93 0.65 0.57 -6.60
N LEU A 94 0.32 1.84 -6.35
CA LEU A 94 -0.46 2.65 -7.29
C LEU A 94 0.35 3.04 -8.54
N THR A 95 1.68 3.17 -8.45
CA THR A 95 2.53 3.34 -9.63
C THR A 95 2.51 2.10 -10.53
N LEU A 96 2.54 0.90 -9.94
CA LEU A 96 2.54 -0.37 -10.68
C LEU A 96 1.12 -0.81 -11.09
N TYR A 97 0.12 -0.43 -10.30
CA TYR A 97 -1.29 -0.81 -10.45
C TYR A 97 -2.19 0.42 -10.22
N PRO A 98 -2.25 1.36 -11.19
CA PRO A 98 -2.99 2.60 -11.04
C PRO A 98 -4.48 2.41 -10.73
N ASP A 99 -5.07 1.33 -11.23
CA ASP A 99 -6.50 1.02 -11.06
C ASP A 99 -6.82 0.36 -9.71
N SER A 100 -5.85 0.29 -8.78
CA SER A 100 -6.07 -0.29 -7.45
C SER A 100 -6.81 0.66 -6.51
N LEU A 101 -8.10 0.86 -6.77
CA LEU A 101 -8.97 1.71 -5.94
C LEU A 101 -8.97 1.34 -4.45
N PRO A 102 -8.96 0.05 -4.06
CA PRO A 102 -8.82 -0.31 -2.64
C PRO A 102 -7.50 0.15 -2.01
N THR A 103 -6.41 0.23 -2.78
CA THR A 103 -5.13 0.74 -2.29
C THR A 103 -5.14 2.26 -2.15
N ALA A 104 -5.75 2.97 -3.10
CA ALA A 104 -5.94 4.42 -2.99
C ALA A 104 -6.79 4.80 -1.78
N LEU A 105 -7.80 3.99 -1.44
CA LEU A 105 -8.57 4.18 -0.21
C LEU A 105 -7.70 4.04 1.05
N ARG A 106 -6.79 3.07 1.09
CA ARG A 106 -5.84 2.91 2.20
C ARG A 106 -4.85 4.06 2.32
N VAL A 107 -4.44 4.67 1.21
CA VAL A 107 -3.63 5.91 1.22
C VAL A 107 -4.43 7.03 1.90
N ALA A 108 -5.69 7.22 1.54
CA ALA A 108 -6.53 8.22 2.18
C ALA A 108 -6.71 7.97 3.69
N GLU A 109 -6.92 6.73 4.11
CA GLU A 109 -6.97 6.36 5.53
C GLU A 109 -5.67 6.72 6.27
N CYS A 110 -4.50 6.46 5.65
CA CYS A 110 -3.21 6.83 6.22
C CYS A 110 -3.01 8.36 6.27
N GLN A 111 -3.43 9.08 5.24
CA GLN A 111 -3.37 10.56 5.20
C GLN A 111 -4.22 11.18 6.32
N LEU A 112 -5.42 10.63 6.58
CA LEU A 112 -6.25 11.04 7.72
C LEU A 112 -5.56 10.78 9.07
N ALA A 113 -4.95 9.61 9.24
CA ALA A 113 -4.20 9.27 10.45
C ALA A 113 -3.02 10.24 10.70
N LEU A 114 -2.36 10.70 9.63
CA LEU A 114 -1.30 11.71 9.67
C LEU A 114 -1.82 13.16 9.73
N ARG A 115 -3.14 13.38 9.85
CA ARG A 115 -3.78 14.71 9.83
C ARG A 115 -3.54 15.53 8.56
N GLN A 116 -3.19 14.87 7.45
CA GLN A 116 -3.02 15.48 6.13
C GLN A 116 -4.39 15.67 5.43
N MET A 117 -5.25 16.48 6.04
CA MET A 117 -6.67 16.60 5.69
C MET A 117 -6.91 16.99 4.22
N ASP A 118 -6.14 17.94 3.70
CA ASP A 118 -6.27 18.39 2.30
C ASP A 118 -5.96 17.29 1.29
N GLN A 119 -4.90 16.50 1.55
CA GLN A 119 -4.52 15.40 0.68
C GLN A 119 -5.54 14.27 0.75
N ALA A 120 -5.95 13.89 1.97
CA ALA A 120 -6.98 12.89 2.19
C ALA A 120 -8.28 13.24 1.47
N ARG A 121 -8.75 14.50 1.58
CA ARG A 121 -9.96 14.96 0.91
C ARG A 121 -9.86 14.78 -0.60
N ARG A 122 -8.77 15.25 -1.23
CA ARG A 122 -8.57 15.10 -2.69
C ARG A 122 -8.59 13.63 -3.12
N THR A 123 -7.88 12.77 -2.40
CA THR A 123 -7.84 11.33 -2.69
C THR A 123 -9.24 10.71 -2.60
N LEU A 124 -10.01 11.03 -1.55
CA LEU A 124 -11.35 10.50 -1.35
C LEU A 124 -12.36 11.04 -2.38
N GLU A 125 -12.26 12.31 -2.78
CA GLU A 125 -13.10 12.90 -3.82
C GLU A 125 -12.93 12.18 -5.16
N LEU A 126 -11.69 11.82 -5.52
CA LEU A 126 -11.39 11.02 -6.72
C LEU A 126 -12.03 9.63 -6.65
N LEU A 127 -12.08 9.02 -5.46
CA LEU A 127 -12.70 7.70 -5.25
C LEU A 127 -14.24 7.73 -5.25
N CYS A 128 -14.85 8.92 -5.19
CA CYS A 128 -16.30 9.09 -5.26
C CYS A 128 -16.85 9.27 -6.68
N THR A 129 -15.98 9.18 -7.70
CA THR A 129 -16.37 9.41 -9.10
C THR A 129 -17.20 8.27 -9.70
N PRO A 130 -18.05 8.54 -10.71
CA PRO A 130 -18.78 7.51 -11.44
C PRO A 130 -17.80 6.53 -12.09
N GLY A 131 -17.97 5.23 -11.83
CA GLY A 131 -17.06 4.18 -12.31
C GLY A 131 -16.25 3.51 -11.21
N THR A 132 -16.22 4.07 -10.00
CA THR A 132 -15.66 3.37 -8.84
C THR A 132 -16.65 2.33 -8.29
N PRO A 133 -16.19 1.15 -7.85
CA PRO A 133 -17.03 0.17 -7.16
C PRO A 133 -17.76 0.78 -5.97
N ASP A 134 -19.01 0.36 -5.75
CA ASP A 134 -19.90 0.95 -4.76
C ASP A 134 -19.34 0.85 -3.34
N ASP A 135 -18.66 -0.25 -3.00
CA ASP A 135 -18.03 -0.45 -1.69
C ASP A 135 -16.93 0.57 -1.41
N VAL A 136 -16.07 0.84 -2.40
CA VAL A 136 -15.01 1.85 -2.30
C VAL A 136 -15.61 3.25 -2.21
N ARG A 137 -16.60 3.55 -3.06
CA ARG A 137 -17.28 4.85 -3.09
C ARG A 137 -17.98 5.17 -1.78
N LEU A 138 -18.73 4.21 -1.23
CA LEU A 138 -19.45 4.38 0.04
C LEU A 138 -18.48 4.63 1.19
N ARG A 139 -17.39 3.86 1.26
CA ARG A 139 -16.37 4.04 2.29
C ARG A 139 -15.63 5.36 2.16
N ALA A 140 -15.29 5.77 0.94
CA ALA A 140 -14.66 7.06 0.68
C ALA A 140 -15.58 8.23 1.09
N GLY A 141 -16.87 8.16 0.75
CA GLY A 141 -17.87 9.15 1.14
C GLY A 141 -18.05 9.26 2.66
N ALA A 142 -18.06 8.12 3.37
CA ALA A 142 -18.14 8.11 4.83
C ALA A 142 -16.92 8.80 5.48
N LEU A 143 -15.71 8.52 4.99
CA LEU A 143 -14.48 9.15 5.46
C LEU A 143 -14.46 10.66 5.20
N LEU A 144 -14.97 11.12 4.04
CA LEU A 144 -15.11 12.54 3.75
C LEU A 144 -16.03 13.26 4.74
N GLN A 145 -17.17 12.66 5.06
CA GLN A 145 -18.12 13.23 6.02
C GLN A 145 -17.55 13.29 7.45
N LEU A 146 -16.77 12.29 7.86
CA LEU A 146 -16.09 12.30 9.16
C LEU A 146 -15.03 13.41 9.21
N SER A 147 -14.20 13.52 8.19
CA SER A 147 -13.15 14.55 8.12
C SER A 147 -13.70 15.99 8.10
N SER A 148 -14.86 16.22 7.48
CA SER A 148 -15.47 17.56 7.43
C SER A 148 -16.11 17.97 8.75
N ARG A 149 -16.60 17.02 9.55
CA ARG A 149 -17.14 17.28 10.89
C ARG A 149 -16.04 17.61 11.90
N GLU A 150 -14.91 16.91 11.85
CA GLU A 150 -13.75 17.21 12.70
C GLU A 150 -13.17 18.60 12.45
N ALA A 151 -13.29 19.14 11.22
CA ALA A 151 -12.84 20.49 10.90
C ALA A 151 -13.81 21.60 11.34
N ALA A 152 -15.04 21.26 11.72
CA ALA A 152 -16.09 22.20 12.09
C ALA A 152 -16.32 22.32 13.62
N SER A 153 -15.58 21.54 14.42
CA SER A 153 -15.59 21.54 15.90
C SER A 153 -14.36 22.22 16.46
#